data_AF-A0A3B0N8E3-F1
#
_entry.id   AF-A0A3B0N8E3-F1
#
_cell.length_a   1.000
_cell.length_b   1.000
_cell.length_c   1.000
_cell.angle_alpha   90.00
_cell.angle_beta   90.00
_cell.angle_gamma   90.00
#
_symmetry.space_group_name_H-M   'P 1'
#
loop_
_entity.id
_entity.type
_entity.pdbx_description
1 polymer ?
#
loop_
_entity_poly.entity_id
_entity_poly.type
_entity_poly.pdbx_seq_one_letter_code
_entity_poly.pdbx_strand_id
1 'polypeptide(L)'
;MEKTKLPSVVVPSDVTICENLYSTGTRELTLMEKLGLLLTPNPVRFNYTKNDRLELQSVLTKKYSDDPDYITDILLKRQKSISKQVSAKVFSLVGFLGSTVLTLYSLRYHSIKTKVLVTPFSSYFGYLVGQQAGNLYYGRWSEYGQERALGKLPAKRFLTQEEIDQYSNK
;
A
#
# COMPACT_ATOMS: atom_id res chain seq x y z
N MET A 1 -0.76 43.57 -2.33
CA MET A 1 -0.76 42.80 -1.08
C MET A 1 -0.04 41.49 -1.34
N GLU A 2 1.19 41.37 -0.85
CA GLU A 2 1.92 40.11 -0.89
C GLU A 2 1.18 39.14 0.03
N LYS A 3 0.50 38.12 -0.54
CA LYS A 3 -0.13 37.08 0.27
C LYS A 3 1.00 36.36 1.00
N THR A 4 1.19 36.66 2.28
CA THR A 4 2.08 35.90 3.16
C THR A 4 1.65 34.44 3.08
N LYS A 5 2.52 33.60 2.52
CA LYS A 5 2.24 32.18 2.32
C LYS A 5 2.13 31.52 3.70
N LEU A 6 0.89 31.25 4.12
CA LEU A 6 0.62 30.56 5.37
C LEU A 6 1.26 29.17 5.35
N PRO A 7 1.71 28.64 6.51
CA PRO A 7 2.34 27.33 6.57
C PRO A 7 1.36 26.23 6.12
N SER A 8 1.85 25.24 5.38
CA SER A 8 1.02 24.14 4.88
C SER A 8 0.55 23.24 6.03
N VAL A 9 -0.77 23.12 6.21
CA VAL A 9 -1.38 22.28 7.26
C VAL A 9 -1.74 20.92 6.69
N VAL A 10 -1.44 19.85 7.44
CA VAL A 10 -1.77 18.46 7.09
C VAL A 10 -3.08 18.05 7.74
N VAL A 11 -4.01 17.51 6.96
CA VAL A 11 -5.36 17.11 7.39
C VAL A 11 -5.66 15.70 6.88
N PRO A 12 -6.47 14.88 7.59
CA PRO A 12 -6.99 13.62 7.04
C PRO A 12 -7.76 13.88 5.74
N SER A 13 -7.66 12.94 4.81
CA SER A 13 -8.52 13.00 3.62
C SER A 13 -9.95 12.63 3.96
N ASP A 14 -10.90 13.06 3.12
CA ASP A 14 -12.33 12.81 3.31
C ASP A 14 -12.63 11.31 3.43
N VAL A 15 -11.90 10.47 2.69
CA VAL A 15 -12.01 9.01 2.80
C VAL A 15 -11.63 8.54 4.20
N THR A 16 -10.55 9.05 4.78
CA THR A 16 -10.14 8.70 6.13
C THR A 16 -11.13 9.20 7.19
N ILE A 17 -11.77 10.35 6.95
CA ILE A 17 -12.88 10.83 7.79
C ILE A 17 -14.05 9.84 7.72
N CYS A 18 -14.50 9.48 6.51
CA CYS A 18 -15.58 8.50 6.31
C CYS A 18 -15.25 7.14 6.94
N GLU A 19 -14.03 6.64 6.75
CA GLU A 19 -13.59 5.39 7.38
C GLU A 19 -13.68 5.43 8.91
N ASN A 20 -13.42 6.58 9.54
CA ASN A 20 -13.54 6.72 10.99
C ASN A 20 -14.99 6.84 11.44
N LEU A 21 -15.83 7.55 10.69
CA LEU A 21 -17.26 7.73 11.00
C LEU A 21 -18.05 6.42 10.88
N TYR A 22 -17.74 5.61 9.87
CA TYR A 22 -18.46 4.35 9.58
C TYR A 22 -17.79 3.10 10.17
N SER A 23 -16.70 3.26 10.94
CA SER A 23 -16.03 2.14 11.60
C SER A 23 -16.78 1.69 12.85
N THR A 24 -17.26 0.45 12.85
CA THR A 24 -17.97 -0.17 13.99
C THR A 24 -17.01 -0.76 15.03
N GLY A 25 -15.75 -1.00 14.67
CA GLY A 25 -14.76 -1.56 15.58
C GLY A 25 -13.44 -1.93 14.90
N THR A 26 -12.70 -2.86 15.48
CA THR A 26 -11.41 -3.32 14.94
C THR A 26 -11.50 -4.70 14.30
N ARG A 27 -10.82 -4.88 13.18
CA ARG A 27 -10.60 -6.13 12.46
C ARG A 27 -9.18 -6.64 12.70
N GLU A 28 -9.04 -7.94 12.89
CA GLU A 28 -7.73 -8.59 12.96
C GLU A 28 -7.07 -8.72 11.58
N LEU A 29 -5.77 -8.47 11.54
CA LEU A 29 -4.95 -8.61 10.34
C LEU A 29 -4.55 -10.07 10.14
N THR A 30 -4.69 -10.56 8.92
CA THR A 30 -4.19 -11.88 8.52
C THR A 30 -2.66 -11.91 8.53
N LEU A 31 -2.05 -13.10 8.64
CA LEU A 31 -0.58 -13.25 8.62
C LEU A 31 0.04 -12.68 7.35
N MET A 32 -0.60 -12.86 6.20
CA MET A 32 -0.13 -12.34 4.91
C MET A 32 -0.19 -10.80 4.86
N GLU A 33 -1.23 -10.20 5.45
CA GLU A 33 -1.31 -8.74 5.59
C GLU A 33 -0.22 -8.22 6.54
N LYS A 34 0.01 -8.87 7.68
CA LYS A 34 1.08 -8.49 8.63
C LYS A 34 2.46 -8.56 7.97
N LEU A 35 2.78 -9.66 7.29
CA LEU A 35 4.06 -9.83 6.58
C LEU A 35 4.18 -8.84 5.42
N GLY A 36 3.11 -8.64 4.64
CA GLY A 36 3.08 -7.68 3.54
C GLY A 36 3.25 -6.22 4.00
N LEU A 37 2.71 -5.87 5.18
CA LEU A 37 2.91 -4.55 5.78
C LEU A 37 4.35 -4.38 6.22
N LEU A 38 4.97 -5.40 6.82
CA LEU A 38 6.39 -5.38 7.18
C LEU A 38 7.28 -5.17 5.95
N LEU A 39 6.92 -5.78 4.81
CA LEU A 39 7.57 -5.62 3.51
C LEU A 39 7.27 -4.29 2.82
N THR A 40 6.39 -3.45 3.37
CA THR A 40 6.05 -2.16 2.81
C THR A 40 6.92 -1.08 3.43
N PRO A 41 7.89 -0.52 2.69
CA PRO A 41 8.71 0.56 3.21
C PRO A 41 7.87 1.83 3.36
N ASN A 42 8.18 2.60 4.41
CA ASN A 42 7.60 3.92 4.59
C ASN A 42 8.26 4.89 3.60
N PRO A 43 7.51 5.54 2.69
CA PRO A 43 8.10 6.45 1.72
C PRO A 43 8.50 7.77 2.39
N VAL A 44 9.73 8.23 2.13
CA VAL A 44 10.14 9.61 2.44
C VAL A 44 9.43 10.54 1.45
N ARG A 45 8.66 11.51 1.95
CA ARG A 45 7.81 12.34 1.08
C ARG A 45 7.66 13.77 1.57
N PHE A 46 7.59 14.66 0.58
CA PHE A 46 7.17 16.06 0.74
C PHE A 46 5.67 16.23 0.48
N ASN A 47 5.05 15.35 -0.33
CA ASN A 47 3.64 15.37 -0.70
C ASN A 47 2.92 14.05 -0.36
N TYR A 48 1.69 14.15 0.14
CA TYR A 48 0.84 13.00 0.49
C TYR A 48 0.06 12.47 -0.72
N THR A 49 0.74 11.78 -1.64
CA THR A 49 0.11 11.18 -2.84
C THR A 49 -0.13 9.67 -2.72
N LYS A 50 0.54 9.00 -1.78
CA LYS A 50 0.47 7.55 -1.57
C LYS A 50 0.30 7.24 -0.10
N ASN A 51 -0.30 6.10 0.22
CA ASN A 51 -0.43 5.64 1.61
C ASN A 51 0.91 5.16 2.18
N ASP A 52 1.19 5.51 3.42
CA ASP A 52 2.27 4.94 4.24
C ASP A 52 1.87 3.58 4.81
N ARG A 53 2.83 2.79 5.32
CA ARG A 53 2.58 1.52 5.99
C ARG A 53 1.59 1.66 7.15
N LEU A 54 1.76 2.68 7.99
CA LEU A 54 0.87 2.91 9.14
C LEU A 54 -0.54 3.30 8.69
N GLU A 55 -0.63 4.07 7.60
CA GLU A 55 -1.91 4.45 6.99
C GLU A 55 -2.61 3.21 6.41
N LEU A 56 -1.91 2.37 5.66
CA LEU A 56 -2.44 1.09 5.16
C LEU A 56 -2.89 0.17 6.29
N GLN A 57 -2.08 0.07 7.35
CA GLN A 57 -2.43 -0.69 8.55
C GLN A 57 -3.73 -0.17 9.17
N SER A 58 -3.86 1.16 9.33
CA SER A 58 -5.05 1.77 9.92
C SER A 58 -6.33 1.47 9.14
N VAL A 59 -6.27 1.38 7.80
CA VAL A 59 -7.42 1.02 6.97
C VAL A 59 -7.77 -0.46 7.11
N LEU A 60 -6.76 -1.33 7.17
CA LEU A 60 -6.95 -2.78 7.28
C LEU A 60 -7.48 -3.21 8.66
N THR A 61 -7.16 -2.46 9.72
CA THR A 61 -7.63 -2.75 11.07
C THR A 61 -9.05 -2.28 11.36
N LYS A 62 -9.71 -1.55 10.45
CA LYS A 62 -11.10 -1.10 10.67
C LYS A 62 -12.10 -2.21 10.34
N LYS A 63 -13.14 -2.32 11.16
CA LYS A 63 -14.30 -3.18 10.92
C LYS A 63 -15.50 -2.31 10.53
N TYR A 64 -16.21 -2.70 9.49
CA TYR A 64 -17.43 -2.06 9.02
C TYR A 64 -18.64 -2.93 9.36
N SER A 65 -19.84 -2.34 9.37
CA SER A 65 -21.09 -3.08 9.54
C SER A 65 -21.38 -3.92 8.30
N ASP A 66 -22.11 -5.03 8.49
CA ASP A 66 -22.60 -5.88 7.41
C ASP A 66 -23.90 -5.34 6.78
N ASP A 67 -24.43 -4.23 7.31
CA ASP A 67 -25.64 -3.59 6.82
C ASP A 67 -25.40 -3.01 5.40
N PRO A 68 -26.38 -3.14 4.50
CA PRO A 68 -26.24 -2.68 3.11
C PRO A 68 -26.29 -1.15 3.04
N ASP A 69 -25.12 -0.53 3.10
CA ASP A 69 -24.91 0.90 2.85
C ASP A 69 -23.90 1.11 1.70
N TYR A 70 -24.16 2.12 0.88
CA TYR A 70 -23.31 2.43 -0.27
C TYR A 70 -21.92 2.91 0.16
N ILE A 71 -21.82 3.63 1.27
CA ILE A 71 -20.56 4.14 1.78
C ILE A 71 -19.72 3.00 2.34
N THR A 72 -20.32 2.09 3.13
CA THR A 72 -19.62 0.93 3.67
C THR A 72 -19.11 0.00 2.56
N ASP A 73 -19.86 -0.21 1.47
CA ASP A 73 -19.40 -0.98 0.31
C ASP A 73 -18.15 -0.36 -0.35
N ILE A 74 -18.11 0.96 -0.52
CA ILE A 74 -16.93 1.66 -1.05
C ILE A 74 -15.71 1.46 -0.13
N LEU A 75 -15.91 1.57 1.18
CA LEU A 75 -14.86 1.39 2.18
C LEU A 75 -14.36 -0.06 2.23
N LEU A 76 -15.26 -1.04 2.10
CA LEU A 76 -14.93 -2.46 2.00
C LEU A 76 -14.14 -2.78 0.73
N LYS A 77 -14.54 -2.22 -0.42
CA LYS A 77 -13.79 -2.37 -1.69
C LYS A 77 -12.38 -1.79 -1.57
N ARG A 78 -12.25 -0.62 -0.96
CA ARG A 78 -10.94 -0.01 -0.65
C ARG A 78 -10.11 -0.93 0.26
N GLN A 79 -10.68 -1.42 1.36
CA GLN A 79 -9.98 -2.32 2.28
C GLN A 79 -9.55 -3.63 1.58
N LYS A 80 -10.40 -4.20 0.73
CA LYS A 80 -10.13 -5.41 -0.04
C LYS A 80 -9.00 -5.22 -1.06
N SER A 81 -9.00 -4.09 -1.76
CA SER A 81 -7.90 -3.76 -2.71
C SER A 81 -6.57 -3.57 -1.98
N ILE A 82 -6.57 -2.88 -0.83
CA ILE A 82 -5.37 -2.73 0.01
C ILE A 82 -4.91 -4.08 0.56
N SER A 83 -5.82 -4.92 1.04
CA SER A 83 -5.54 -6.25 1.56
C SER A 83 -4.78 -7.09 0.53
N LYS A 84 -5.34 -7.20 -0.68
CA LYS A 84 -4.70 -7.91 -1.80
C LYS A 84 -3.37 -7.28 -2.21
N GLN A 85 -3.25 -5.95 -2.16
CA GLN A 85 -2.00 -5.27 -2.49
C GLN A 85 -0.88 -5.63 -1.52
N VAL A 86 -1.19 -5.61 -0.24
CA VAL A 86 -0.24 -5.88 0.84
C VAL A 86 0.13 -7.36 0.83
N SER A 87 -0.85 -8.25 0.76
CA SER A 87 -0.63 -9.70 0.75
C SER A 87 0.17 -10.18 -0.46
N ALA A 88 -0.05 -9.59 -1.64
CA ALA A 88 0.70 -9.92 -2.86
C ALA A 88 2.21 -9.63 -2.73
N LYS A 89 2.64 -8.72 -1.85
CA LYS A 89 4.08 -8.43 -1.66
C LYS A 89 4.86 -9.59 -1.07
N VAL A 90 4.20 -10.46 -0.29
CA VAL A 90 4.85 -11.65 0.26
C VAL A 90 5.37 -12.54 -0.87
N PHE A 91 4.62 -12.65 -1.97
CA PHE A 91 5.05 -13.41 -3.16
C PHE A 91 6.26 -12.77 -3.86
N SER A 92 6.38 -11.44 -3.83
CA SER A 92 7.58 -10.76 -4.35
C SER A 92 8.81 -11.10 -3.51
N LEU A 93 8.68 -11.16 -2.18
CA LEU A 93 9.78 -11.60 -1.30
C LEU A 93 10.12 -13.07 -1.55
N VAL A 94 9.13 -13.96 -1.63
CA VAL A 94 9.33 -15.38 -1.90
C VAL A 94 10.00 -15.59 -3.25
N GLY A 95 9.58 -14.85 -4.28
CA GLY A 95 10.21 -14.88 -5.60
C GLY A 95 11.66 -14.42 -5.56
N PHE A 96 11.96 -13.34 -4.84
CA PHE A 96 13.34 -12.84 -4.63
C PHE A 96 14.23 -13.87 -3.92
N LEU A 97 13.76 -14.41 -2.78
CA LEU A 97 14.52 -15.39 -2.01
C LEU A 97 14.68 -16.71 -2.78
N GLY A 98 13.60 -17.16 -3.42
CA GLY A 98 13.57 -18.37 -4.23
C GLY A 98 14.58 -18.32 -5.37
N SER A 99 14.61 -17.25 -6.16
CA SER A 99 15.59 -17.12 -7.25
C SER A 99 17.02 -16.92 -6.76
N THR A 100 17.21 -16.23 -5.63
CA THR A 100 18.53 -16.08 -4.99
C THR A 100 19.08 -17.44 -4.56
N VAL A 101 18.29 -18.25 -3.84
CA VAL A 101 18.71 -19.59 -3.41
C VAL A 101 18.92 -20.51 -4.61
N LEU A 102 18.01 -20.48 -5.59
CA LEU A 102 18.11 -21.28 -6.81
C LEU A 102 19.39 -20.96 -7.59
N THR A 103 19.76 -19.68 -7.72
CA THR A 103 20.99 -19.29 -8.41
C THR A 103 22.24 -19.63 -7.65
N LEU A 104 22.27 -19.44 -6.33
CA LEU A 104 23.42 -19.85 -5.52
C LEU A 104 23.62 -21.37 -5.54
N TYR A 105 22.52 -22.14 -5.54
CA TYR A 105 22.55 -23.58 -5.70
C TYR A 105 23.05 -24.00 -7.09
N SER A 106 22.49 -23.40 -8.14
CA SER A 106 22.88 -23.66 -9.54
C SER A 106 24.36 -23.33 -9.80
N LEU A 107 24.85 -22.22 -9.25
CA LEU A 107 26.23 -21.76 -9.39
C LEU A 107 27.18 -22.32 -8.32
N ARG A 108 26.79 -23.36 -7.55
CA ARG A 108 27.57 -23.82 -6.39
C ARG A 108 29.05 -24.10 -6.69
N TYR A 109 29.35 -24.66 -7.87
CA TYR A 109 30.70 -25.00 -8.34
C TYR A 109 31.42 -23.88 -9.10
N HIS A 110 30.79 -22.72 -9.29
CA HIS A 110 31.39 -21.58 -9.99
C HIS A 110 32.14 -20.65 -9.04
N SER A 111 33.04 -19.84 -9.61
CA SER A 111 33.81 -18.84 -8.89
C SER A 111 32.90 -17.82 -8.17
N ILE A 112 33.40 -17.24 -7.08
CA ILE A 112 32.67 -16.22 -6.32
C ILE A 112 32.31 -15.01 -7.20
N LYS A 113 33.16 -14.68 -8.18
CA LYS A 113 32.95 -13.55 -9.11
C LYS A 113 31.68 -13.75 -9.93
N THR A 114 31.46 -14.95 -10.44
CA THR A 114 30.25 -15.30 -11.20
C THR A 114 29.00 -15.24 -10.33
N LYS A 115 29.07 -15.74 -9.09
CA LYS A 115 27.94 -15.69 -8.14
C LYS A 115 27.52 -14.25 -7.86
N VAL A 116 28.48 -13.40 -7.49
CA VAL A 116 28.21 -11.98 -7.17
C VAL A 116 27.66 -11.23 -8.39
N LEU A 117 28.12 -11.55 -9.60
CA LEU A 117 27.64 -10.91 -10.83
C LEU A 117 26.21 -11.33 -11.18
N VAL A 118 25.89 -12.63 -11.13
CA VAL A 118 24.63 -13.18 -11.65
C VAL A 118 23.49 -13.11 -10.63
N THR A 119 23.78 -13.34 -9.35
CA THR A 119 22.77 -13.36 -8.29
C THR A 119 21.86 -12.13 -8.29
N PRO A 120 22.34 -10.87 -8.26
CA PRO A 120 21.45 -9.71 -8.15
C PRO A 120 20.43 -9.61 -9.31
N PHE A 121 20.83 -9.96 -10.53
CA PHE A 121 19.91 -9.94 -11.68
C PHE A 121 18.83 -11.01 -11.57
N SER A 122 19.21 -12.23 -11.16
CA SER A 122 18.24 -13.31 -10.99
C SER A 122 17.34 -13.10 -9.77
N SER A 123 17.89 -12.58 -8.67
CA SER A 123 17.14 -12.14 -7.48
C SER A 123 16.06 -11.14 -7.87
N TYR A 124 16.42 -10.10 -8.63
CA TYR A 124 15.49 -9.09 -9.10
C TYR A 124 14.46 -9.65 -10.09
N PHE A 125 14.87 -10.52 -11.00
CA PHE A 125 13.94 -11.21 -11.90
C PHE A 125 12.90 -12.04 -11.12
N GLY A 126 13.36 -12.80 -10.11
CA GLY A 126 12.48 -13.55 -9.22
C GLY A 126 11.52 -12.66 -8.44
N TYR A 127 11.96 -11.48 -7.99
CA TYR A 127 11.09 -10.48 -7.37
C TYR A 127 9.93 -10.06 -8.29
N LEU A 128 10.23 -9.75 -9.57
CA LEU A 128 9.21 -9.34 -10.55
C LEU A 128 8.24 -10.47 -10.88
N VAL A 129 8.74 -11.68 -11.11
CA VAL A 129 7.91 -12.87 -11.36
C VAL A 129 7.03 -13.16 -10.14
N GLY A 130 7.60 -13.10 -8.94
CA GLY A 130 6.87 -13.25 -7.68
C GLY A 130 5.76 -12.21 -7.51
N GLN A 131 6.02 -10.95 -7.89
CA GLN A 131 4.99 -9.90 -7.90
C GLN A 131 3.82 -10.25 -8.83
N GLN A 132 4.10 -10.75 -10.03
CA GLN A 132 3.04 -11.14 -10.96
C GLN A 132 2.27 -12.37 -10.49
N ALA A 133 2.97 -13.38 -9.96
CA ALA A 133 2.34 -14.55 -9.36
C ALA A 133 1.43 -14.18 -8.19
N GLY A 134 1.87 -13.27 -7.31
CA GLY A 134 1.05 -12.77 -6.20
C GLY A 134 -0.16 -11.97 -6.68
N ASN A 135 0.00 -11.13 -7.71
CA ASN A 135 -1.11 -10.40 -8.31
C ASN A 135 -2.13 -11.35 -8.95
N LEU A 136 -1.69 -12.43 -9.58
CA LEU A 136 -2.55 -13.47 -10.14
C LEU A 136 -3.30 -14.23 -9.03
N TYR A 137 -2.58 -14.69 -7.99
CA TYR A 137 -3.15 -15.47 -6.88
C TYR A 137 -4.24 -14.71 -6.12
N TYR A 138 -4.00 -13.43 -5.82
CA TYR A 138 -5.00 -12.58 -5.14
C TYR A 138 -6.03 -11.96 -6.10
N GLY A 139 -6.04 -12.36 -7.38
CA GLY A 139 -7.02 -11.91 -8.36
C GLY A 139 -6.93 -10.41 -8.68
N ARG A 140 -5.76 -9.78 -8.49
CA ARG A 140 -5.55 -8.35 -8.78
C ARG A 140 -5.59 -8.01 -10.27
N TRP A 141 -5.44 -9.00 -11.14
CA TRP A 141 -5.63 -8.84 -12.58
C TRP A 141 -7.10 -8.68 -12.97
N SER A 142 -8.01 -9.24 -12.17
CA SER A 142 -9.46 -9.13 -12.38
C SER A 142 -10.10 -7.97 -11.61
N GLU A 143 -9.32 -7.19 -10.86
CA GLU A 143 -9.84 -6.01 -10.17
C GLU A 143 -10.19 -4.89 -11.15
N TYR A 144 -11.39 -4.33 -11.00
CA TYR A 144 -11.78 -3.14 -11.73
C TYR A 144 -10.85 -1.96 -11.38
N GLY A 145 -10.55 -1.13 -12.37
CA GLY A 145 -9.69 0.04 -12.21
C GLY A 145 -10.17 0.99 -11.11
N GLN A 146 -11.49 1.09 -10.91
CA GLN A 146 -12.11 1.89 -9.85
C GLN A 146 -11.74 1.39 -8.44
N GLU A 147 -11.85 0.08 -8.18
CA GLU A 147 -11.48 -0.49 -6.87
C GLU A 147 -10.00 -0.28 -6.56
N ARG A 148 -9.16 -0.41 -7.60
CA ARG A 148 -7.72 -0.18 -7.48
C ARG A 148 -7.38 1.29 -7.27
N ALA A 149 -8.16 2.21 -7.83
CA ALA A 149 -8.03 3.64 -7.57
C ALA A 149 -8.45 3.97 -6.12
N LEU A 150 -9.57 3.38 -5.66
CA LEU A 150 -10.04 3.51 -4.28
C LEU A 150 -8.97 3.04 -3.28
N GLY A 151 -8.29 1.92 -3.52
CA GLY A 151 -7.19 1.44 -2.67
C GLY A 151 -5.97 2.38 -2.63
N LYS A 152 -5.79 3.22 -3.65
CA LYS A 152 -4.66 4.16 -3.77
C LYS A 152 -4.93 5.55 -3.19
N LEU A 153 -6.16 5.89 -2.81
CA LEU A 153 -6.47 7.23 -2.31
C LEU A 153 -5.64 7.51 -1.03
N PRO A 154 -4.99 8.67 -0.94
CA PRO A 154 -4.13 9.00 0.19
C PRO A 154 -4.97 9.21 1.45
N ALA A 155 -4.46 8.78 2.61
CA ALA A 155 -5.14 8.96 3.90
C ALA A 155 -5.01 10.39 4.46
N LYS A 156 -4.04 11.15 3.97
CA LYS A 156 -3.77 12.54 4.38
C LYS A 156 -3.62 13.40 3.15
N ARG A 157 -3.92 14.69 3.30
CA ARG A 157 -3.67 15.71 2.28
C ARG A 157 -3.22 17.00 2.94
N PHE A 158 -2.63 17.87 2.15
CA PHE A 158 -2.47 19.27 2.56
C PHE A 158 -3.77 20.02 2.30
N LEU A 159 -4.08 20.99 3.15
CA LEU A 159 -5.12 21.97 2.84
C LEU A 159 -4.70 22.80 1.63
N THR A 160 -5.66 23.15 0.79
CA THR A 160 -5.44 24.08 -0.31
C THR A 160 -5.33 25.50 0.24
N GLN A 161 -4.65 26.40 -0.49
CA GLN A 161 -4.53 27.79 -0.04
C GLN A 161 -5.90 28.47 0.10
N GLU A 162 -6.86 28.09 -0.74
CA GLU A 162 -8.25 28.58 -0.70
C GLU A 162 -8.96 28.16 0.59
N GLU A 163 -8.83 26.90 1.00
CA GLU A 163 -9.37 26.39 2.27
C GLU A 163 -8.72 27.11 3.45
N ILE A 164 -7.40 27.29 3.42
CA ILE A 164 -6.65 27.99 4.46
C ILE A 164 -7.14 29.44 4.58
N ASP A 165 -7.27 30.15 3.45
CA ASP A 165 -7.75 31.53 3.41
C ASP A 165 -9.21 31.62 3.94
N GLN A 166 -10.05 30.62 3.65
CA GLN A 166 -11.44 30.54 4.14
C GLN A 166 -11.50 30.32 5.66
N TYR A 167 -10.64 29.47 6.23
CA TYR A 167 -10.60 29.24 7.67
C TYR A 167 -9.91 30.39 8.43
N SER A 168 -8.99 31.09 7.77
CA SER A 168 -8.25 32.22 8.36
C SER A 168 -9.00 33.54 8.33
N ASN A 169 -9.93 33.76 7.39
CA ASN A 169 -10.75 34.98 7.29
C ASN A 169 -11.97 34.96 8.24
N LYS A 170 -11.86 34.30 9.40
CA LYS A 170 -12.81 34.39 10.50
C LYS A 170 -12.29 35.28 11.61
#